data_AF-A0A7X0J2P4-F1
#
_entry.id   AF-A0A7X0J2P4-F1
#
_cell.length_a   1.000
_cell.length_b   1.000
_cell.length_c   1.000
_cell.angle_alpha   90.00
_cell.angle_beta   90.00
_cell.angle_gamma   90.00
#
_symmetry.space_group_name_H-M   'P 1'
#
loop_
_entity.id
_entity.type
_entity.pdbx_description
1 polymer ?
#
loop_
_entity_poly.entity_id
_entity_poly.type
_entity_poly.pdbx_seq_one_letter_code
_entity_poly.pdbx_strand_id
1 'polypeptide(L)'
;MKNLFKNSLTLGISVYAMTIFMSCQKSAVLPAAGPSGKSPDQQAVAAAGENAAPSQHLFFTFPSDAILKMQKVKITKSANTEYFSVNNFAGGYNGLQQTPDKSFGTPNILIASLWDPNTAGKIYARVAYTGAGTVSSRFGGEGDGYKTINPYKWVLNTWYNIAIRSWKLNGELFVGTFIQNLSSGTWFHTSTLAIPERTQFLGSGNDAFLENWDGTNPANDGRFERKAFFKDCWNLNTSNVWQKHSSRSFSANANDAGRNGIYDRSFNAGYDATEDAYFMEHGGNVTPSAAFGTGRTLSLPDQTNQGSQPVLTVGSVYGVTAKYSGGSVVVNWNVTANLSPQFSSKVEILNASGTVIQTVNEVLPEKRKATITTTLGAGINTARVTITDIFNGVSAPVTVNIQ
;
A
#
# COMPACT_ATOMS: atom_id res chain seq x y z
N MET A 1 33.39 -56.30 8.40
CA MET A 1 32.54 -56.94 7.38
C MET A 1 31.26 -56.15 7.24
N LYS A 2 31.08 -55.53 6.06
CA LYS A 2 29.83 -55.15 5.36
C LYS A 2 28.75 -54.41 6.18
N ASN A 3 28.62 -53.10 5.96
CA ASN A 3 27.59 -52.46 5.11
C ASN A 3 26.34 -52.08 5.95
N LEU A 4 25.64 -50.96 5.79
CA LEU A 4 25.42 -50.06 4.67
C LEU A 4 25.04 -48.67 5.23
N PHE A 5 25.63 -47.62 4.64
CA PHE A 5 25.13 -46.25 4.69
C PHE A 5 23.75 -46.17 4.02
N LYS A 6 22.78 -45.50 4.66
CA LYS A 6 21.56 -45.00 4.00
C LYS A 6 21.65 -43.49 3.89
N ASN A 7 21.92 -43.03 2.67
CA ASN A 7 21.66 -41.67 2.22
C ASN A 7 20.14 -41.47 2.14
N SER A 8 19.61 -40.51 2.89
CA SER A 8 18.25 -40.01 2.72
C SER A 8 18.35 -38.64 2.06
N LEU A 9 18.27 -38.63 0.72
CA LEU A 9 18.12 -37.44 -0.09
C LEU A 9 16.69 -36.92 0.14
N THR A 10 16.51 -35.90 1.00
CA THR A 10 15.21 -35.26 1.18
C THR A 10 15.01 -34.26 0.04
N LEU A 11 14.25 -34.68 -0.97
CA LEU A 11 13.79 -33.85 -2.07
C LEU A 11 12.80 -32.81 -1.51
N GLY A 12 13.29 -31.61 -1.20
CA GLY A 12 12.46 -30.48 -0.80
C GLY A 12 11.63 -29.98 -1.98
N ILE A 13 10.42 -30.50 -2.14
CA ILE A 13 9.42 -29.92 -3.02
C ILE A 13 8.96 -28.60 -2.38
N SER A 14 9.50 -27.48 -2.88
CA SER A 14 8.95 -26.15 -2.60
C SER A 14 7.58 -26.05 -3.27
N VAL A 15 6.52 -26.22 -2.48
CA VAL A 15 5.16 -25.86 -2.87
C VAL A 15 5.10 -24.33 -2.86
N TYR A 16 5.25 -23.70 -4.02
CA TYR A 16 4.84 -22.33 -4.22
C TYR A 16 3.32 -22.26 -4.01
N ALA A 17 2.89 -21.72 -2.88
CA ALA A 17 1.51 -21.33 -2.66
C ALA A 17 1.21 -20.14 -3.57
N MET A 18 0.73 -20.43 -4.78
CA MET A 18 0.15 -19.45 -5.69
C MET A 18 -1.09 -18.89 -5.01
N THR A 19 -0.97 -17.66 -4.47
CA THR A 19 -2.10 -16.97 -3.84
C THR A 19 -3.06 -16.55 -4.95
N ILE A 20 -4.15 -17.29 -5.10
CA ILE A 20 -5.23 -16.95 -6.03
C ILE A 20 -6.00 -15.79 -5.41
N PHE A 21 -5.81 -14.57 -5.93
CA PHE A 21 -6.69 -13.46 -5.64
C PHE A 21 -7.99 -13.69 -6.43
N MET A 22 -9.10 -13.95 -5.72
CA MET A 22 -10.43 -14.06 -6.31
C MET A 22 -10.97 -12.65 -6.57
N SER A 23 -11.34 -12.38 -7.82
CA SER A 23 -12.18 -11.25 -8.21
C SER A 23 -13.65 -11.53 -7.89
N CYS A 24 -14.42 -10.46 -7.69
CA CYS A 24 -15.81 -10.46 -7.25
C CYS A 24 -16.74 -11.28 -8.18
N GLN A 25 -17.37 -12.34 -7.69
CA GLN A 25 -18.53 -12.96 -8.34
C GLN A 25 -19.79 -12.75 -7.50
N LYS A 26 -20.73 -11.93 -8.00
CA LYS A 26 -22.13 -11.95 -7.57
C LYS A 26 -22.93 -12.86 -8.50
N SER A 27 -23.68 -13.80 -7.92
CA SER A 27 -24.57 -14.70 -8.66
C SER A 27 -25.64 -13.92 -9.43
N ALA A 28 -25.71 -14.11 -10.75
CA ALA A 28 -26.69 -13.49 -11.62
C ALA A 28 -28.09 -14.13 -11.48
N VAL A 29 -29.13 -13.31 -11.42
CA VAL A 29 -30.55 -13.71 -11.52
C VAL A 29 -31.06 -13.28 -12.90
N LEU A 30 -31.60 -14.24 -13.67
CA LEU A 30 -32.10 -14.02 -15.04
C LEU A 30 -33.51 -13.41 -15.06
N PRO A 31 -33.81 -12.46 -15.96
CA PRO A 31 -35.18 -12.20 -16.40
C PRO A 31 -35.41 -12.52 -17.89
N ALA A 32 -36.68 -12.70 -18.24
CA ALA A 32 -37.22 -13.30 -19.46
C ALA A 32 -37.06 -12.45 -20.75
N ALA A 33 -37.08 -13.15 -21.89
CA ALA A 33 -36.80 -12.66 -23.23
C ALA A 33 -37.93 -11.83 -23.88
N GLY A 34 -37.55 -10.82 -24.67
CA GLY A 34 -38.38 -10.11 -25.64
C GLY A 34 -37.61 -9.92 -26.98
N PRO A 35 -38.29 -9.75 -28.13
CA PRO A 35 -37.73 -10.09 -29.44
C PRO A 35 -36.79 -9.03 -30.04
N SER A 36 -35.89 -9.54 -30.88
CA SER A 36 -34.70 -8.91 -31.44
C SER A 36 -34.93 -8.27 -32.81
N GLY A 37 -34.06 -7.29 -33.13
CA GLY A 37 -33.85 -6.84 -34.50
C GLY A 37 -32.55 -6.03 -34.62
N LYS A 38 -31.50 -6.65 -35.19
CA LYS A 38 -30.39 -6.04 -35.98
C LYS A 38 -29.37 -7.11 -36.46
N SER A 39 -28.61 -6.74 -37.50
CA SER A 39 -27.89 -7.56 -38.51
C SER A 39 -26.64 -8.33 -38.04
N PRO A 40 -26.16 -9.32 -38.84
CA PRO A 40 -25.14 -10.28 -38.41
C PRO A 40 -23.73 -9.77 -38.70
N ASP A 41 -23.10 -9.08 -37.75
CA ASP A 41 -21.62 -9.03 -37.61
C ASP A 41 -21.14 -8.59 -36.22
N GLN A 42 -22.01 -8.69 -35.22
CA GLN A 42 -21.64 -8.67 -33.81
C GLN A 42 -22.41 -9.80 -33.14
N GLN A 43 -21.82 -11.00 -33.08
CA GLN A 43 -22.23 -11.95 -32.05
C GLN A 43 -21.67 -11.46 -30.72
N ALA A 44 -22.34 -10.43 -30.18
CA ALA A 44 -22.33 -10.16 -28.77
C ALA A 44 -22.87 -11.42 -28.08
N VAL A 45 -22.02 -12.09 -27.32
CA VAL A 45 -22.47 -13.03 -26.30
C VAL A 45 -23.18 -12.18 -25.24
N ALA A 46 -24.47 -11.90 -25.47
CA ALA A 46 -25.34 -11.35 -24.45
C ALA A 46 -25.63 -12.47 -23.44
N ALA A 47 -24.72 -12.63 -22.49
CA ALA A 47 -24.96 -13.34 -21.23
C ALA A 47 -24.92 -12.29 -20.12
N ALA A 48 -25.94 -12.32 -19.25
CA ALA A 48 -26.25 -11.43 -18.13
C ALA A 48 -25.07 -11.02 -17.22
N GLY A 49 -24.15 -10.21 -17.75
CA GLY A 49 -23.11 -9.52 -16.99
C GLY A 49 -23.58 -8.15 -16.54
N GLU A 50 -22.92 -7.60 -15.53
CA GLU A 50 -22.93 -6.15 -15.33
C GLU A 50 -22.30 -5.47 -16.57
N ASN A 51 -22.13 -4.17 -16.52
CA ASN A 51 -21.35 -3.44 -17.54
C ASN A 51 -20.08 -2.87 -16.91
N ALA A 52 -19.38 -3.61 -16.05
CA ALA A 52 -18.18 -3.11 -15.40
C ALA A 52 -17.04 -2.89 -16.41
N ALA A 53 -16.18 -1.91 -16.16
CA ALA A 53 -14.92 -1.85 -16.90
C ALA A 53 -14.01 -3.03 -16.46
N PRO A 54 -13.26 -3.64 -17.40
CA PRO A 54 -12.37 -4.76 -17.13
C PRO A 54 -11.39 -4.55 -15.97
N SER A 55 -11.46 -5.39 -14.93
CA SER A 55 -10.45 -5.40 -13.86
C SER A 55 -9.05 -5.68 -14.43
N GLN A 56 -8.04 -4.89 -14.05
CA GLN A 56 -6.69 -4.93 -14.61
C GLN A 56 -5.65 -5.06 -13.52
N HIS A 57 -4.64 -5.91 -13.70
CA HIS A 57 -3.55 -6.09 -12.75
C HIS A 57 -2.19 -5.83 -13.39
N LEU A 58 -1.29 -5.25 -12.60
CA LEU A 58 0.11 -5.00 -12.90
C LEU A 58 0.96 -5.62 -11.79
N PHE A 59 1.45 -6.82 -12.07
CA PHE A 59 2.23 -7.62 -11.14
C PHE A 59 3.71 -7.27 -11.23
N PHE A 60 4.35 -7.16 -10.06
CA PHE A 60 5.79 -7.02 -9.88
C PHE A 60 6.30 -8.14 -8.97
N THR A 61 7.32 -8.87 -9.41
CA THR A 61 7.97 -9.90 -8.59
C THR A 61 9.31 -9.43 -8.08
N PHE A 62 9.62 -9.69 -6.82
CA PHE A 62 10.92 -9.40 -6.21
C PHE A 62 11.56 -10.68 -5.66
N PRO A 63 12.89 -10.69 -5.42
CA PRO A 63 13.60 -11.88 -4.97
C PRO A 63 13.27 -12.31 -3.53
N SER A 64 12.82 -11.40 -2.67
CA SER A 64 12.68 -11.67 -1.23
C SER A 64 11.48 -10.95 -0.61
N ASP A 65 11.11 -11.43 0.58
CA ASP A 65 10.14 -10.78 1.46
C ASP A 65 10.57 -9.34 1.79
N ALA A 66 9.58 -8.48 2.06
CA ALA A 66 9.76 -7.05 2.19
C ALA A 66 9.23 -6.53 3.52
N ILE A 67 10.02 -5.70 4.19
CA ILE A 67 9.56 -4.90 5.33
C ILE A 67 8.91 -3.60 4.86
N LEU A 68 9.19 -3.13 3.65
CA LEU A 68 8.51 -2.00 3.04
C LEU A 68 8.28 -2.21 1.54
N LYS A 69 7.12 -1.77 1.07
CA LYS A 69 6.80 -1.60 -0.36
C LYS A 69 6.49 -0.14 -0.63
N MET A 70 6.91 0.35 -1.79
CA MET A 70 6.68 1.72 -2.20
C MET A 70 6.47 1.78 -3.70
N GLN A 71 5.48 2.55 -4.14
CA GLN A 71 5.18 2.76 -5.54
C GLN A 71 4.52 4.11 -5.78
N LYS A 72 4.83 4.72 -6.93
CA LYS A 72 4.22 5.97 -7.35
C LYS A 72 3.02 5.70 -8.25
N VAL A 73 1.96 6.49 -8.06
CA VAL A 73 0.75 6.47 -8.89
C VAL A 73 0.40 7.88 -9.36
N LYS A 74 -0.07 8.01 -10.60
CA LYS A 74 -0.72 9.22 -11.12
C LYS A 74 -1.99 8.85 -11.84
N ILE A 75 -3.12 9.33 -11.32
CA ILE A 75 -4.44 9.11 -11.94
C ILE A 75 -4.68 10.26 -12.93
N THR A 76 -5.04 9.92 -14.17
CA THR A 76 -5.30 10.92 -15.24
C THR A 76 -6.74 10.89 -15.73
N LYS A 77 -7.44 9.76 -15.55
CA LYS A 77 -8.89 9.64 -15.76
C LYS A 77 -9.48 8.77 -14.66
N SER A 78 -10.64 9.15 -14.16
CA SER A 78 -11.38 8.38 -13.16
C SER A 78 -12.87 8.65 -13.28
N ALA A 79 -13.66 7.78 -12.69
CA ALA A 79 -15.09 7.92 -12.50
C ALA A 79 -15.44 7.32 -11.15
N ASN A 80 -16.65 7.59 -10.66
CA ASN A 80 -17.13 6.91 -9.47
C ASN A 80 -17.07 5.40 -9.65
N THR A 81 -16.95 4.72 -8.52
CA THR A 81 -16.78 3.27 -8.41
C THR A 81 -15.51 2.73 -9.03
N GLU A 82 -14.43 3.52 -8.96
CA GLU A 82 -13.10 3.13 -9.41
C GLU A 82 -12.09 3.04 -8.27
N TYR A 83 -11.40 1.90 -8.20
CA TYR A 83 -10.28 1.67 -7.30
C TYR A 83 -8.98 1.58 -8.08
N PHE A 84 -8.00 2.41 -7.70
CA PHE A 84 -6.61 2.34 -8.12
C PHE A 84 -5.78 1.78 -6.97
N SER A 85 -5.70 0.46 -6.87
CA SER A 85 -4.79 -0.18 -5.92
C SER A 85 -3.34 0.07 -6.32
N VAL A 86 -2.52 0.38 -5.34
CA VAL A 86 -1.10 0.73 -5.54
C VAL A 86 -0.19 -0.33 -4.94
N ASN A 87 -0.50 -0.82 -3.74
CA ASN A 87 0.24 -1.93 -3.15
C ASN A 87 -0.72 -3.01 -2.66
N ASN A 88 -0.84 -4.09 -3.42
CA ASN A 88 -1.33 -5.37 -2.92
C ASN A 88 -0.14 -6.18 -2.40
N PHE A 89 -0.25 -6.62 -1.16
CA PHE A 89 0.80 -7.34 -0.44
C PHE A 89 0.23 -8.58 0.22
N ALA A 90 1.10 -9.43 0.76
CA ALA A 90 0.65 -10.59 1.51
C ALA A 90 -0.24 -10.13 2.67
N GLY A 91 -1.54 -10.41 2.62
CA GLY A 91 -2.48 -10.10 3.69
C GLY A 91 -3.13 -8.72 3.64
N GLY A 92 -2.91 -7.89 2.62
CA GLY A 92 -3.68 -6.64 2.49
C GLY A 92 -3.48 -5.88 1.19
N TYR A 93 -4.09 -4.70 1.13
CA TYR A 93 -3.97 -3.78 0.00
C TYR A 93 -4.09 -2.33 0.44
N ASN A 94 -3.55 -1.41 -0.38
CA ASN A 94 -3.88 0.01 -0.29
C ASN A 94 -3.87 0.71 -1.65
N GLY A 95 -4.56 1.84 -1.71
CA GLY A 95 -4.61 2.66 -2.90
C GLY A 95 -5.61 3.79 -2.80
N LEU A 96 -5.96 4.35 -3.96
CA LEU A 96 -6.82 5.52 -4.08
C LEU A 96 -8.14 5.13 -4.73
N GLN A 97 -9.26 5.66 -4.24
CA GLN A 97 -10.58 5.41 -4.81
C GLN A 97 -11.28 6.71 -5.16
N GLN A 98 -12.08 6.67 -6.23
CA GLN A 98 -13.16 7.62 -6.44
C GLN A 98 -14.49 6.93 -6.09
N THR A 99 -15.06 7.26 -4.94
CA THR A 99 -16.30 6.67 -4.44
C THR A 99 -17.49 7.62 -4.63
N PRO A 100 -18.70 7.10 -4.97
CA PRO A 100 -19.92 7.90 -4.92
C PRO A 100 -20.39 8.21 -3.49
N ASP A 101 -19.79 7.56 -2.47
CA ASP A 101 -20.12 7.78 -1.07
C ASP A 101 -19.68 9.17 -0.59
N LYS A 102 -20.65 10.03 -0.30
CA LYS A 102 -20.43 11.42 0.15
C LYS A 102 -20.15 11.53 1.64
N SER A 103 -20.31 10.47 2.43
CA SER A 103 -20.16 10.50 3.89
C SER A 103 -18.74 10.85 4.34
N PHE A 104 -17.73 10.62 3.50
CA PHE A 104 -16.33 11.00 3.78
C PHE A 104 -16.01 12.48 3.50
N GLY A 105 -16.96 13.27 2.98
CA GLY A 105 -16.77 14.68 2.63
C GLY A 105 -15.95 14.93 1.35
N THR A 106 -15.53 13.87 0.66
CA THR A 106 -14.87 13.89 -0.65
C THR A 106 -15.07 12.53 -1.33
N PRO A 107 -15.27 12.47 -2.66
CA PRO A 107 -15.27 11.20 -3.39
C PRO A 107 -13.86 10.61 -3.50
N ASN A 108 -12.82 11.43 -3.38
CA ASN A 108 -11.43 11.04 -3.61
C ASN A 108 -10.77 10.65 -2.29
N ILE A 109 -10.76 9.35 -2.01
CA ILE A 109 -10.30 8.78 -0.74
C ILE A 109 -9.04 7.92 -0.93
N LEU A 110 -8.35 7.66 0.17
CA LEU A 110 -7.35 6.60 0.28
C LEU A 110 -7.91 5.49 1.15
N ILE A 111 -7.80 4.25 0.69
CA ILE A 111 -8.17 3.04 1.45
C ILE A 111 -6.92 2.22 1.76
N ALA A 112 -6.87 1.66 2.97
CA ALA A 112 -5.91 0.62 3.34
C ALA A 112 -6.64 -0.49 4.11
N SER A 113 -6.42 -1.74 3.71
CA SER A 113 -7.10 -2.93 4.21
C SER A 113 -6.10 -4.00 4.61
N LEU A 114 -6.45 -4.74 5.65
CA LEU A 114 -5.71 -5.92 6.12
C LEU A 114 -6.72 -7.03 6.40
N TRP A 115 -6.56 -8.18 5.74
CA TRP A 115 -7.42 -9.34 5.95
C TRP A 115 -7.19 -9.94 7.33
N ASP A 116 -8.26 -10.51 7.88
CA ASP A 116 -8.18 -11.36 9.06
C ASP A 116 -7.37 -12.62 8.73
N PRO A 117 -6.40 -13.01 9.57
CA PRO A 117 -5.71 -14.28 9.38
C PRO A 117 -6.65 -15.48 9.44
N ASN A 118 -7.66 -15.44 10.31
CA ASN A 118 -8.68 -16.48 10.42
C ASN A 118 -9.92 -15.98 11.20
N THR A 119 -10.95 -15.54 10.48
CA THR A 119 -12.22 -15.08 11.08
C THR A 119 -12.89 -16.17 11.92
N ALA A 120 -12.96 -17.41 11.41
CA ALA A 120 -13.62 -18.53 12.09
C ALA A 120 -12.92 -18.89 13.41
N GLY A 121 -11.59 -18.78 13.43
CA GLY A 121 -10.76 -18.95 14.61
C GLY A 121 -10.69 -17.73 15.53
N LYS A 122 -11.45 -16.65 15.24
CA LYS A 122 -11.45 -15.38 15.97
C LYS A 122 -10.08 -14.67 16.00
N ILE A 123 -9.28 -14.87 14.94
CA ILE A 123 -8.00 -14.22 14.75
C ILE A 123 -8.20 -13.07 13.78
N TYR A 124 -8.31 -11.86 14.34
CA TYR A 124 -8.70 -10.68 13.58
C TYR A 124 -7.54 -9.72 13.35
N ALA A 125 -7.58 -9.02 12.22
CA ALA A 125 -6.90 -7.76 12.06
C ALA A 125 -7.54 -6.70 12.96
N ARG A 126 -6.75 -5.71 13.38
CA ARG A 126 -7.20 -4.57 14.17
C ARG A 126 -6.53 -3.27 13.74
N VAL A 127 -7.06 -2.17 14.22
CA VAL A 127 -6.48 -0.84 14.05
C VAL A 127 -5.55 -0.55 15.22
N ALA A 128 -4.31 -0.15 14.93
CA ALA A 128 -3.35 0.33 15.91
C ALA A 128 -3.30 1.87 15.93
N TYR A 129 -3.52 2.51 14.78
CA TYR A 129 -3.49 3.96 14.65
C TYR A 129 -4.41 4.43 13.51
N THR A 130 -5.06 5.59 13.71
CA THR A 130 -5.74 6.36 12.68
C THR A 130 -5.17 7.78 12.65
N GLY A 131 -4.76 8.22 11.47
CA GLY A 131 -4.41 9.60 11.20
C GLY A 131 -5.64 10.51 11.25
N ALA A 132 -5.39 11.82 11.27
CA ALA A 132 -6.46 12.81 11.31
C ALA A 132 -7.47 12.61 10.16
N GLY A 133 -8.76 12.57 10.51
CA GLY A 133 -9.86 12.35 9.56
C GLY A 133 -10.00 10.93 9.01
N THR A 134 -9.10 10.00 9.36
CA THR A 134 -9.22 8.60 8.96
C THR A 134 -10.29 7.90 9.79
N VAL A 135 -11.23 7.24 9.11
CA VAL A 135 -12.21 6.37 9.74
C VAL A 135 -11.82 4.90 9.54
N SER A 136 -12.28 4.03 10.43
CA SER A 136 -11.97 2.61 10.37
C SER A 136 -13.20 1.75 10.57
N SER A 137 -13.28 0.64 9.85
CA SER A 137 -14.38 -0.32 9.97
C SER A 137 -13.96 -1.72 9.54
N ARG A 138 -14.78 -2.71 9.87
CA ARG A 138 -14.65 -4.08 9.36
C ARG A 138 -15.09 -4.16 7.90
N PHE A 139 -14.56 -5.13 7.17
CA PHE A 139 -15.07 -5.52 5.85
C PHE A 139 -15.29 -7.03 5.78
N GLY A 140 -16.06 -7.47 4.79
CA GLY A 140 -16.46 -8.86 4.56
C GLY A 140 -16.86 -9.07 3.08
N GLY A 141 -17.37 -10.26 2.75
CA GLY A 141 -17.88 -10.62 1.42
C GLY A 141 -16.86 -11.29 0.50
N GLU A 142 -15.58 -10.93 0.64
CA GLU A 142 -14.44 -11.46 -0.14
C GLU A 142 -13.33 -11.94 0.81
N GLY A 143 -13.76 -12.59 1.89
CA GLY A 143 -13.01 -12.68 3.14
C GLY A 143 -13.29 -11.46 4.04
N ASP A 144 -12.90 -11.57 5.30
CA ASP A 144 -13.11 -10.53 6.30
C ASP A 144 -11.79 -9.86 6.69
N GLY A 145 -11.90 -8.66 7.23
CA GLY A 145 -10.74 -7.93 7.73
C GLY A 145 -11.07 -6.58 8.33
N TYR A 146 -10.04 -5.75 8.44
CA TYR A 146 -10.16 -4.38 8.88
C TYR A 146 -9.68 -3.42 7.79
N LYS A 147 -10.43 -2.34 7.56
CA LYS A 147 -10.06 -1.28 6.63
C LYS A 147 -10.04 0.08 7.31
N THR A 148 -9.29 0.97 6.71
CA THR A 148 -9.26 2.40 7.02
C THR A 148 -9.52 3.19 5.75
N ILE A 149 -10.28 4.26 5.88
CA ILE A 149 -10.58 5.20 4.80
C ILE A 149 -10.18 6.59 5.26
N ASN A 150 -9.29 7.23 4.51
CA ASN A 150 -8.94 8.62 4.71
C ASN A 150 -9.52 9.48 3.59
N PRO A 151 -10.19 10.61 3.90
CA PRO A 151 -10.64 11.59 2.92
C PRO A 151 -9.46 12.42 2.38
N TYR A 152 -8.54 11.75 1.69
CA TYR A 152 -7.25 12.30 1.30
C TYR A 152 -7.33 13.42 0.26
N LYS A 153 -8.43 13.48 -0.51
CA LYS A 153 -8.68 14.48 -1.55
C LYS A 153 -7.57 14.46 -2.61
N TRP A 154 -7.21 13.27 -3.08
CA TRP A 154 -6.30 13.17 -4.23
C TRP A 154 -6.91 13.89 -5.45
N VAL A 155 -6.07 14.38 -6.35
CA VAL A 155 -6.49 15.09 -7.56
C VAL A 155 -5.83 14.49 -8.79
N LEU A 156 -6.48 14.66 -9.95
CA LEU A 156 -5.96 14.18 -11.23
C LEU A 156 -4.63 14.83 -11.57
N ASN A 157 -3.83 14.13 -12.38
CA ASN A 157 -2.54 14.58 -12.91
C ASN A 157 -1.49 14.91 -11.84
N THR A 158 -1.68 14.45 -10.61
CA THR A 158 -0.72 14.59 -9.52
C THR A 158 -0.08 13.24 -9.22
N TRP A 159 1.25 13.24 -9.09
CA TRP A 159 1.97 12.06 -8.63
C TRP A 159 1.87 11.95 -7.11
N TYR A 160 1.46 10.77 -6.66
CA TYR A 160 1.51 10.37 -5.27
C TYR A 160 2.51 9.23 -5.10
N ASN A 161 3.24 9.23 -4.01
CA ASN A 161 4.07 8.10 -3.60
C ASN A 161 3.40 7.42 -2.40
N ILE A 162 3.03 6.15 -2.54
CA ILE A 162 2.42 5.39 -1.45
C ILE A 162 3.42 4.36 -0.96
N ALA A 163 3.71 4.41 0.33
CA ALA A 163 4.60 3.48 1.01
C ALA A 163 3.84 2.74 2.12
N ILE A 164 4.09 1.43 2.23
CA ILE A 164 3.72 0.63 3.39
C ILE A 164 4.97 0.19 4.12
N ARG A 165 4.98 0.36 5.43
CA ARG A 165 6.05 -0.12 6.30
C ARG A 165 5.47 -1.15 7.27
N SER A 166 6.11 -2.30 7.37
CA SER A 166 5.76 -3.33 8.33
C SER A 166 6.87 -3.56 9.35
N TRP A 167 6.46 -3.98 10.54
CA TRP A 167 7.38 -4.31 11.63
C TRP A 167 6.71 -5.27 12.59
N LYS A 168 7.53 -6.06 13.28
CA LYS A 168 7.09 -6.99 14.30
C LYS A 168 7.38 -6.40 15.67
N LEU A 169 6.39 -6.42 16.55
CA LEU A 169 6.53 -5.92 17.91
C LEU A 169 5.51 -6.62 18.81
N ASN A 170 5.93 -7.10 19.97
CA ASN A 170 5.06 -7.69 20.99
C ASN A 170 4.12 -8.80 20.47
N GLY A 171 4.62 -9.65 19.56
CA GLY A 171 3.84 -10.77 19.00
C GLY A 171 2.82 -10.36 17.93
N GLU A 172 2.93 -9.15 17.38
CA GLU A 172 2.09 -8.66 16.28
C GLU A 172 2.93 -8.20 15.08
N LEU A 173 2.36 -8.33 13.89
CA LEU A 173 2.84 -7.69 12.67
C LEU A 173 1.98 -6.43 12.43
N PHE A 174 2.64 -5.28 12.47
CA PHE A 174 2.05 -3.99 12.14
C PHE A 174 2.31 -3.64 10.68
N VAL A 175 1.38 -2.92 10.05
CA VAL A 175 1.48 -2.38 8.70
C VAL A 175 0.98 -0.94 8.71
N GLY A 176 1.91 0.01 8.62
CA GLY A 176 1.64 1.44 8.51
C GLY A 176 1.53 1.88 7.05
N THR A 177 0.53 2.69 6.73
CA THR A 177 0.34 3.29 5.39
C THR A 177 0.70 4.77 5.39
N PHE A 178 1.55 5.16 4.45
CA PHE A 178 2.05 6.52 4.27
C PHE A 178 1.83 6.95 2.82
N ILE A 179 1.41 8.19 2.62
CA ILE A 179 1.25 8.78 1.29
C ILE A 179 1.93 10.14 1.22
N GLN A 180 2.64 10.39 0.13
CA GLN A 180 3.25 11.68 -0.20
C GLN A 180 2.56 12.29 -1.41
N ASN A 181 2.20 13.57 -1.33
CA ASN A 181 1.91 14.38 -2.51
C ASN A 181 3.24 14.90 -3.07
N LEU A 182 3.64 14.47 -4.28
CA LEU A 182 4.96 14.85 -4.82
C LEU A 182 5.03 16.32 -5.25
N SER A 183 3.90 17.00 -5.46
CA SER A 183 3.88 18.43 -5.77
C SER A 183 4.20 19.30 -4.55
N SER A 184 3.78 18.88 -3.35
CA SER A 184 4.09 19.59 -2.09
C SER A 184 5.24 18.97 -1.30
N GLY A 185 5.64 17.75 -1.64
CA GLY A 185 6.59 16.93 -0.89
C GLY A 185 6.06 16.41 0.45
N THR A 186 4.82 16.74 0.82
CA THR A 186 4.28 16.47 2.16
C THR A 186 3.86 15.02 2.31
N TRP A 187 4.34 14.38 3.36
CA TRP A 187 3.92 13.05 3.79
C TRP A 187 2.79 13.08 4.79
N PHE A 188 1.97 12.04 4.77
CA PHE A 188 0.94 11.79 5.76
C PHE A 188 0.87 10.30 6.12
N HIS A 189 0.91 10.00 7.42
CA HIS A 189 0.68 8.66 7.98
C HIS A 189 -0.82 8.48 8.21
N THR A 190 -1.47 7.69 7.36
CA THR A 190 -2.94 7.61 7.34
C THR A 190 -3.46 6.65 8.40
N SER A 191 -2.76 5.54 8.62
CA SER A 191 -3.18 4.47 9.53
C SER A 191 -2.06 3.48 9.80
N THR A 192 -2.22 2.72 10.89
CA THR A 192 -1.51 1.48 11.15
C THR A 192 -2.52 0.39 11.46
N LEU A 193 -2.47 -0.71 10.71
CA LEU A 193 -3.23 -1.93 10.98
C LEU A 193 -2.30 -3.00 11.56
N ALA A 194 -2.85 -3.95 12.30
CA ALA A 194 -2.08 -5.02 12.92
C ALA A 194 -2.80 -6.36 12.85
N ILE A 195 -2.03 -7.43 12.75
CA ILE A 195 -2.45 -8.83 12.95
C ILE A 195 -1.47 -9.50 13.91
N PRO A 196 -1.82 -10.65 14.50
CA PRO A 196 -0.84 -11.50 15.16
C PRO A 196 0.36 -11.78 14.27
N GLU A 197 1.53 -11.86 14.88
CA GLU A 197 2.77 -12.08 14.16
C GLU A 197 2.72 -13.40 13.39
N ARG A 198 3.28 -13.37 12.18
CA ARG A 198 3.52 -14.53 11.33
C ARG A 198 4.93 -14.47 10.75
N THR A 199 5.40 -15.55 10.13
CA THR A 199 6.76 -15.62 9.58
C THR A 199 7.03 -14.51 8.55
N GLN A 200 6.13 -14.35 7.59
CA GLN A 200 6.26 -13.40 6.48
C GLN A 200 5.82 -11.97 6.86
N PHE A 201 6.52 -10.98 6.32
CA PHE A 201 6.13 -9.57 6.37
C PHE A 201 5.10 -9.27 5.26
N LEU A 202 5.51 -8.53 4.22
CA LEU A 202 4.64 -8.06 3.14
C LEU A 202 4.66 -8.97 1.90
N GLY A 203 5.51 -9.99 1.89
CA GLY A 203 5.72 -10.88 0.75
C GLY A 203 6.62 -10.28 -0.33
N SER A 204 7.02 -11.13 -1.28
CA SER A 204 7.93 -10.77 -2.37
C SER A 204 7.23 -10.22 -3.62
N GLY A 205 5.92 -10.39 -3.76
CA GLY A 205 5.13 -9.79 -4.85
C GLY A 205 4.60 -8.41 -4.48
N ASN A 206 4.41 -7.53 -5.47
CA ASN A 206 3.53 -6.36 -5.36
C ASN A 206 2.59 -6.38 -6.56
N ASP A 207 1.31 -6.06 -6.34
CA ASP A 207 0.35 -5.91 -7.42
C ASP A 207 -0.36 -4.56 -7.31
N ALA A 208 -0.48 -3.88 -8.45
CA ALA A 208 -1.29 -2.68 -8.59
C ALA A 208 -2.45 -3.04 -9.52
N PHE A 209 -3.67 -2.64 -9.20
CA PHE A 209 -4.83 -3.01 -10.02
C PHE A 209 -5.84 -1.87 -10.15
N LEU A 210 -6.55 -1.87 -11.27
CA LEU A 210 -7.71 -1.01 -11.52
C LEU A 210 -8.96 -1.86 -11.46
N GLU A 211 -9.98 -1.37 -10.77
CA GLU A 211 -11.25 -2.07 -10.63
C GLU A 211 -12.44 -1.09 -10.65
N ASN A 212 -13.36 -1.37 -11.56
CA ASN A 212 -14.71 -0.82 -11.52
C ASN A 212 -15.61 -1.75 -10.70
N TRP A 213 -15.81 -1.44 -9.42
CA TRP A 213 -16.50 -2.35 -8.48
C TRP A 213 -18.04 -2.35 -8.62
N ASP A 214 -18.61 -1.53 -9.51
CA ASP A 214 -20.04 -1.50 -9.79
C ASP A 214 -20.28 -1.25 -11.28
N GLY A 215 -20.60 -2.32 -12.00
CA GLY A 215 -21.03 -2.25 -13.40
C GLY A 215 -22.55 -2.18 -13.57
N THR A 216 -23.33 -2.21 -12.50
CA THR A 216 -24.79 -2.29 -12.57
C THR A 216 -25.45 -0.93 -12.72
N ASN A 217 -24.76 0.13 -12.30
CA ASN A 217 -25.26 1.49 -12.33
C ASN A 217 -24.73 2.26 -13.54
N PRO A 218 -25.58 2.65 -14.51
CA PRO A 218 -25.21 3.49 -15.64
C PRO A 218 -24.47 4.79 -15.29
N ALA A 219 -24.63 5.33 -14.08
CA ALA A 219 -23.91 6.52 -13.65
C ALA A 219 -22.41 6.26 -13.38
N ASN A 220 -22.00 5.00 -13.21
CA ASN A 220 -20.66 4.63 -12.77
C ASN A 220 -20.09 3.38 -13.49
N ASP A 221 -20.77 2.84 -14.50
CA ASP A 221 -20.34 1.59 -15.14
C ASP A 221 -19.11 1.77 -16.05
N GLY A 222 -18.86 0.77 -16.88
CA GLY A 222 -17.74 0.67 -17.80
C GLY A 222 -17.75 1.67 -18.94
N ARG A 223 -18.77 2.53 -19.10
CA ARG A 223 -18.78 3.57 -20.14
C ARG A 223 -17.75 4.68 -19.95
N PHE A 224 -17.24 4.83 -18.74
CA PHE A 224 -16.26 5.86 -18.41
C PHE A 224 -14.85 5.33 -18.55
N GLU A 225 -13.99 6.10 -19.21
CA GLU A 225 -12.57 5.80 -19.28
C GLU A 225 -11.87 6.11 -17.97
N ARG A 226 -10.99 5.21 -17.57
CA ARG A 226 -10.24 5.30 -16.31
C ARG A 226 -8.79 4.95 -16.60
N LYS A 227 -7.86 5.71 -16.05
CA LYS A 227 -6.44 5.59 -16.40
C LYS A 227 -5.54 6.05 -15.28
N ALA A 228 -4.55 5.22 -14.97
CA ALA A 228 -3.47 5.57 -14.06
C ALA A 228 -2.11 5.12 -14.59
N PHE A 229 -1.08 5.87 -14.19
CA PHE A 229 0.32 5.56 -14.40
C PHE A 229 0.95 5.07 -13.10
N PHE A 230 1.89 4.14 -13.21
CA PHE A 230 2.58 3.49 -12.12
C PHE A 230 4.07 3.42 -12.40
N LYS A 231 4.91 3.84 -11.45
CA LYS A 231 6.37 3.76 -11.59
C LYS A 231 7.07 3.65 -10.25
N ASP A 232 8.38 3.39 -10.30
CA ASP A 232 9.25 3.31 -9.14
C ASP A 232 8.70 2.35 -8.09
N CYS A 233 8.34 1.13 -8.50
CA CYS A 233 7.93 0.07 -7.58
C CYS A 233 9.17 -0.54 -6.90
N TRP A 234 9.26 -0.41 -5.58
CA TRP A 234 10.41 -0.81 -4.76
C TRP A 234 9.98 -1.70 -3.60
N ASN A 235 10.81 -2.71 -3.30
CA ASN A 235 10.80 -3.39 -2.01
C ASN A 235 12.06 -2.99 -1.22
N LEU A 236 11.92 -2.78 0.09
CA LEU A 236 13.03 -2.85 1.04
C LEU A 236 12.92 -4.20 1.75
N ASN A 237 13.92 -5.05 1.57
CA ASN A 237 13.85 -6.42 2.10
C ASN A 237 14.15 -6.48 3.61
N THR A 238 13.98 -7.68 4.18
CA THR A 238 14.20 -7.95 5.61
C THR A 238 15.65 -7.76 6.07
N SER A 239 16.62 -7.69 5.15
CA SER A 239 18.02 -7.39 5.40
C SER A 239 18.38 -5.91 5.16
N ASN A 240 17.37 -5.03 5.02
CA ASN A 240 17.55 -3.61 4.76
C ASN A 240 18.23 -3.28 3.42
N VAL A 241 17.95 -4.07 2.38
CA VAL A 241 18.46 -3.85 1.02
C VAL A 241 17.31 -3.48 0.10
N TRP A 242 17.45 -2.35 -0.61
CA TRP A 242 16.51 -1.94 -1.65
C TRP A 242 16.59 -2.88 -2.85
N GLN A 243 15.43 -3.25 -3.39
CA GLN A 243 15.31 -4.16 -4.51
C GLN A 243 14.41 -3.57 -5.58
N LYS A 244 14.88 -3.65 -6.82
CA LYS A 244 14.05 -3.54 -8.03
C LYS A 244 13.38 -4.88 -8.29
N HIS A 245 12.21 -4.86 -8.93
CA HIS A 245 11.52 -6.07 -9.34
C HIS A 245 12.34 -6.85 -10.38
N SER A 246 12.29 -8.18 -10.34
CA SER A 246 12.90 -9.07 -11.34
C SER A 246 11.98 -9.33 -12.54
N SER A 247 10.67 -9.13 -12.38
CA SER A 247 9.70 -9.23 -13.48
C SER A 247 8.53 -8.27 -13.28
N ARG A 248 7.89 -7.91 -14.40
CA ARG A 248 6.65 -7.14 -14.46
C ARG A 248 5.74 -7.68 -15.56
N SER A 249 4.47 -7.83 -15.26
CA SER A 249 3.49 -8.34 -16.22
C SER A 249 2.13 -7.75 -15.95
N PHE A 250 1.37 -7.56 -17.01
CA PHE A 250 0.00 -7.14 -16.97
C PHE A 250 -0.97 -8.30 -17.24
N SER A 251 -2.14 -8.28 -16.62
CA SER A 251 -3.30 -9.06 -17.05
C SER A 251 -4.60 -8.24 -16.94
N ALA A 252 -5.57 -8.55 -17.81
CA ALA A 252 -6.94 -8.06 -17.70
C ALA A 252 -7.93 -9.23 -17.53
N ASN A 253 -8.95 -9.02 -16.70
CA ASN A 253 -10.10 -9.92 -16.50
C ASN A 253 -9.75 -11.33 -16.04
N ALA A 254 -8.65 -11.50 -15.32
CA ALA A 254 -8.35 -12.79 -14.70
C ALA A 254 -9.47 -13.13 -13.70
N ASN A 255 -10.35 -14.06 -14.09
CA ASN A 255 -11.51 -14.55 -13.32
C ASN A 255 -12.70 -13.58 -13.14
N ASP A 256 -12.70 -12.41 -13.78
CA ASP A 256 -13.77 -11.38 -13.63
C ASP A 256 -14.53 -11.05 -14.94
N ALA A 257 -14.23 -11.75 -16.04
CA ALA A 257 -14.75 -11.40 -17.37
C ALA A 257 -16.29 -11.37 -17.46
N GLY A 258 -16.99 -12.14 -16.60
CA GLY A 258 -18.44 -12.23 -16.58
C GLY A 258 -19.16 -10.93 -16.17
N ARG A 259 -18.47 -9.97 -15.55
CA ARG A 259 -19.05 -8.69 -15.10
C ARG A 259 -18.98 -7.56 -16.12
N ASN A 260 -18.28 -7.75 -17.23
CA ASN A 260 -17.89 -6.63 -18.08
C ASN A 260 -18.89 -6.28 -19.18
N GLY A 261 -19.77 -7.22 -19.53
CA GLY A 261 -20.78 -7.03 -20.57
C GLY A 261 -20.17 -6.54 -21.89
N ILE A 262 -20.70 -5.43 -22.41
CA ILE A 262 -20.22 -4.83 -23.67
C ILE A 262 -18.81 -4.21 -23.57
N TYR A 263 -18.29 -4.02 -22.36
CA TYR A 263 -16.97 -3.44 -22.11
C TYR A 263 -15.88 -4.49 -21.90
N ASP A 264 -16.15 -5.79 -22.15
CA ASP A 264 -15.20 -6.87 -21.89
C ASP A 264 -13.82 -6.69 -22.55
N ARG A 265 -13.75 -6.01 -23.69
CA ARG A 265 -12.50 -5.68 -24.38
C ARG A 265 -12.06 -4.23 -24.22
N SER A 266 -12.73 -3.44 -23.38
CA SER A 266 -12.37 -2.04 -23.13
C SER A 266 -11.23 -1.93 -22.13
N PHE A 267 -10.05 -2.42 -22.49
CA PHE A 267 -8.84 -2.38 -21.66
C PHE A 267 -7.59 -2.15 -22.52
N ASN A 268 -6.57 -1.52 -21.94
CA ASN A 268 -5.23 -1.43 -22.51
C ASN A 268 -4.20 -1.19 -21.40
N ALA A 269 -2.95 -1.52 -21.68
CA ALA A 269 -1.83 -1.26 -20.80
C ALA A 269 -0.52 -1.24 -21.60
N GLY A 270 0.52 -0.68 -20.99
CA GLY A 270 1.81 -0.57 -21.64
C GLY A 270 2.81 0.20 -20.80
N TYR A 271 3.89 0.60 -21.45
CA TYR A 271 4.89 1.51 -20.90
C TYR A 271 4.90 2.78 -21.72
N ASP A 272 4.80 3.92 -21.05
CA ASP A 272 4.86 5.25 -21.63
C ASP A 272 6.25 5.84 -21.36
N ALA A 273 7.02 6.03 -22.44
CA ALA A 273 8.39 6.56 -22.36
C ALA A 273 8.43 8.05 -21.99
N THR A 274 7.36 8.81 -22.25
CA THR A 274 7.28 10.24 -21.89
C THR A 274 7.08 10.39 -20.38
N GLU A 275 6.26 9.53 -19.79
CA GLU A 275 6.02 9.50 -18.34
C GLU A 275 7.09 8.73 -17.56
N ASP A 276 7.88 7.92 -18.28
CA ASP A 276 8.74 6.86 -17.73
C ASP A 276 7.95 5.99 -16.74
N ALA A 277 6.79 5.49 -17.18
CA ALA A 277 5.85 4.80 -16.32
C ALA A 277 5.07 3.72 -17.06
N TYR A 278 4.68 2.68 -16.33
CA TYR A 278 3.65 1.76 -16.79
C TYR A 278 2.29 2.44 -16.72
N PHE A 279 1.35 2.08 -17.59
CA PHE A 279 -0.03 2.53 -17.49
C PHE A 279 -1.00 1.37 -17.57
N MET A 280 -2.15 1.56 -16.92
CA MET A 280 -3.35 0.75 -17.08
C MET A 280 -4.50 1.70 -17.41
N GLU A 281 -5.30 1.34 -18.39
CA GLU A 281 -6.52 2.04 -18.75
C GLU A 281 -7.65 1.08 -19.13
N HIS A 282 -8.87 1.39 -18.72
CA HIS A 282 -10.06 0.57 -18.99
C HIS A 282 -11.34 1.40 -19.07
N GLY A 283 -12.40 0.78 -19.61
CA GLY A 283 -13.70 1.39 -19.85
C GLY A 283 -13.78 2.28 -21.09
N GLY A 284 -14.96 2.85 -21.33
CA GLY A 284 -15.29 3.67 -22.49
C GLY A 284 -14.95 2.99 -23.81
N ASN A 285 -14.32 3.76 -24.71
CA ASN A 285 -13.91 3.31 -26.02
C ASN A 285 -12.44 2.85 -26.05
N VAL A 286 -11.83 2.55 -24.90
CA VAL A 286 -10.47 2.02 -24.84
C VAL A 286 -10.41 0.73 -25.65
N THR A 287 -9.34 0.57 -26.43
CA THR A 287 -9.07 -0.66 -27.17
C THR A 287 -7.68 -1.18 -26.85
N PRO A 288 -7.49 -2.49 -26.69
CA PRO A 288 -6.18 -3.06 -26.40
C PRO A 288 -5.25 -2.82 -27.59
N SER A 289 -4.00 -2.50 -27.29
CA SER A 289 -2.97 -2.38 -28.33
C SER A 289 -2.76 -3.69 -29.07
N ALA A 290 -2.17 -3.62 -30.26
CA ALA A 290 -1.88 -4.80 -31.09
C ALA A 290 -1.01 -5.85 -30.37
N ALA A 291 -0.22 -5.45 -29.37
CA ALA A 291 0.62 -6.35 -28.57
C ALA A 291 -0.18 -7.43 -27.81
N PHE A 292 -1.45 -7.19 -27.54
CA PHE A 292 -2.33 -8.18 -26.91
C PHE A 292 -2.82 -9.25 -27.88
N GLY A 293 -2.86 -8.97 -29.20
CA GLY A 293 -3.57 -9.80 -30.16
C GLY A 293 -4.99 -10.11 -29.68
N THR A 294 -5.33 -11.39 -29.57
CA THR A 294 -6.60 -11.86 -28.98
C THR A 294 -6.53 -12.09 -27.47
N GLY A 295 -5.34 -12.06 -26.88
CA GLY A 295 -5.08 -12.30 -25.46
C GLY A 295 -5.44 -11.13 -24.55
N ARG A 296 -5.03 -11.27 -23.28
CA ARG A 296 -5.30 -10.33 -22.18
C ARG A 296 -4.09 -10.08 -21.27
N THR A 297 -2.93 -10.60 -21.63
CA THR A 297 -1.71 -10.51 -20.83
C THR A 297 -0.62 -9.83 -21.64
N LEU A 298 0.30 -9.17 -20.95
CA LEU A 298 1.45 -8.52 -21.56
C LEU A 298 2.66 -8.57 -20.63
N SER A 299 3.82 -8.98 -21.16
CA SER A 299 5.10 -8.72 -20.51
C SER A 299 5.52 -7.29 -20.80
N LEU A 300 5.86 -6.53 -19.77
CA LEU A 300 6.17 -5.11 -19.91
C LEU A 300 7.69 -4.89 -19.96
N PRO A 301 8.18 -3.86 -20.67
CA PRO A 301 9.61 -3.52 -20.70
C PRO A 301 10.07 -2.99 -19.35
N ASP A 302 11.38 -2.81 -19.16
CA ASP A 302 11.90 -2.24 -17.92
C ASP A 302 11.63 -0.73 -17.90
N GLN A 303 11.39 -0.17 -16.72
CA GLN A 303 11.38 1.27 -16.56
C GLN A 303 12.79 1.81 -16.78
N THR A 304 12.92 2.74 -17.73
CA THR A 304 14.20 3.27 -18.24
C THR A 304 15.00 3.98 -17.16
N ASN A 305 14.36 4.86 -16.37
CA ASN A 305 15.08 5.67 -15.38
C ASN A 305 14.88 5.22 -13.92
N GLN A 306 14.43 3.97 -13.72
CA GLN A 306 14.43 3.39 -12.38
C GLN A 306 15.84 2.91 -12.05
N GLY A 307 16.51 3.62 -11.13
CA GLY A 307 17.88 3.34 -10.67
C GLY A 307 18.05 2.01 -9.91
N SER A 308 19.05 1.91 -9.04
CA SER A 308 19.29 0.74 -8.18
C SER A 308 18.64 0.84 -6.79
N GLN A 309 18.28 2.06 -6.38
CA GLN A 309 17.56 2.37 -5.14
C GLN A 309 16.70 3.62 -5.34
N PRO A 310 15.65 3.84 -4.53
CA PRO A 310 14.87 5.06 -4.60
C PRO A 310 15.67 6.29 -4.12
N VAL A 311 15.37 7.45 -4.71
CA VAL A 311 15.86 8.74 -4.22
C VAL A 311 14.95 9.21 -3.09
N LEU A 312 15.48 9.30 -1.88
CA LEU A 312 14.72 9.56 -0.66
C LEU A 312 15.39 10.66 0.17
N THR A 313 14.58 11.43 0.88
CA THR A 313 15.03 12.32 1.96
C THR A 313 15.37 11.52 3.22
N VAL A 314 16.02 12.16 4.18
CA VAL A 314 16.13 11.63 5.55
C VAL A 314 15.20 12.42 6.46
N GLY A 315 14.45 11.73 7.32
CA GLY A 315 13.58 12.38 8.29
C GLY A 315 14.36 13.33 9.21
N SER A 316 13.73 14.41 9.66
CA SER A 316 14.37 15.36 10.59
C SER A 316 13.45 15.84 11.69
N VAL A 317 14.07 16.19 12.81
CA VAL A 317 13.45 16.90 13.93
C VAL A 317 13.85 18.36 13.84
N TYR A 318 12.89 19.29 13.91
CA TYR A 318 13.17 20.73 13.83
C TYR A 318 12.84 21.50 15.11
N GLY A 319 12.17 20.87 16.07
CA GLY A 319 11.87 21.47 17.36
C GLY A 319 11.82 20.41 18.45
N VAL A 320 12.49 20.66 19.57
CA VAL A 320 12.43 19.84 20.78
C VAL A 320 12.21 20.75 21.98
N THR A 321 11.41 20.28 22.93
CA THR A 321 11.24 20.92 24.24
C THR A 321 11.39 19.86 25.33
N ALA A 322 12.01 20.21 26.45
CA ALA A 322 12.18 19.30 27.58
C ALA A 322 11.94 20.04 28.90
N LYS A 323 11.11 19.45 29.78
CA LYS A 323 10.78 20.02 31.09
C LYS A 323 10.90 18.96 32.18
N TYR A 324 11.57 19.29 33.28
CA TYR A 324 11.66 18.45 34.46
C TYR A 324 10.61 18.84 35.49
N SER A 325 9.85 17.85 35.97
CA SER A 325 8.91 18.05 37.06
C SER A 325 8.65 16.73 37.77
N GLY A 326 8.67 16.74 39.11
CA GLY A 326 8.27 15.59 39.92
C GLY A 326 9.02 14.28 39.61
N GLY A 327 10.34 14.34 39.40
CA GLY A 327 11.14 13.14 39.12
C GLY A 327 11.03 12.62 37.69
N SER A 328 10.47 13.40 36.75
CA SER A 328 10.31 13.02 35.35
C SER A 328 10.68 14.14 34.40
N VAL A 329 11.29 13.79 33.26
CA VAL A 329 11.51 14.69 32.13
C VAL A 329 10.45 14.42 31.07
N VAL A 330 9.68 15.43 30.69
CA VAL A 330 8.77 15.38 29.54
C VAL A 330 9.44 16.01 28.34
N VAL A 331 9.66 15.23 27.29
CA VAL A 331 10.27 15.66 26.02
C VAL A 331 9.21 15.65 24.93
N ASN A 332 9.02 16.76 24.22
CA ASN A 332 8.16 16.82 23.02
C ASN A 332 9.00 17.23 21.81
N TRP A 333 8.65 16.73 20.62
CA TRP A 333 9.36 17.09 19.39
C TRP A 333 8.44 17.24 18.18
N ASN A 334 8.90 18.01 17.20
CA ASN A 334 8.25 18.18 15.90
C ASN A 334 9.13 17.63 14.78
N VAL A 335 8.50 17.05 13.77
CA VAL A 335 9.17 16.47 12.60
C VAL A 335 8.82 17.24 11.33
N THR A 336 9.75 17.34 10.41
CA THR A 336 9.55 18.08 9.16
C THR A 336 8.70 17.25 8.18
N ALA A 337 7.49 17.72 7.88
CA ALA A 337 6.49 16.94 7.12
C ALA A 337 6.82 16.71 5.64
N ASN A 338 7.76 17.49 5.06
CA ASN A 338 8.20 17.33 3.67
C ASN A 338 9.44 16.44 3.51
N LEU A 339 9.92 15.84 4.61
CA LEU A 339 10.97 14.82 4.61
C LEU A 339 10.37 13.46 4.99
N SER A 340 11.20 12.42 4.93
CA SER A 340 10.79 11.04 5.18
C SER A 340 10.13 10.88 6.56
N PRO A 341 8.97 10.21 6.66
CA PRO A 341 8.21 10.09 7.91
C PRO A 341 8.98 9.37 9.01
N GLN A 342 8.87 9.86 10.25
CA GLN A 342 9.35 9.13 11.43
C GLN A 342 8.72 7.73 11.48
N PHE A 343 9.55 6.74 11.78
CA PHE A 343 9.16 5.37 12.09
C PHE A 343 9.37 5.08 13.58
N SER A 344 10.52 5.45 14.12
CA SER A 344 10.87 5.27 15.53
C SER A 344 11.60 6.48 16.09
N SER A 345 11.65 6.58 17.40
CA SER A 345 12.35 7.64 18.13
C SER A 345 13.25 7.06 19.21
N LYS A 346 14.42 7.68 19.37
CA LYS A 346 15.34 7.51 20.50
C LYS A 346 15.41 8.84 21.24
N VAL A 347 15.01 8.83 22.50
CA VAL A 347 15.06 9.98 23.40
C VAL A 347 16.03 9.69 24.54
N GLU A 348 17.06 10.51 24.68
CA GLU A 348 18.11 10.36 25.67
C GLU A 348 18.11 11.54 26.63
N ILE A 349 18.31 11.27 27.92
CA ILE A 349 18.60 12.29 28.93
C ILE A 349 20.08 12.24 29.23
N LEU A 350 20.75 13.39 29.18
CA LEU A 350 22.17 13.52 29.42
C LEU A 350 22.42 14.43 30.61
N ASN A 351 23.39 14.06 31.45
CA ASN A 351 23.82 14.90 32.56
C ASN A 351 24.70 16.08 32.09
N ALA A 352 25.16 16.91 33.03
CA ALA A 352 26.01 18.07 32.74
C ALA A 352 27.37 17.74 32.10
N SER A 353 27.86 16.50 32.21
CA SER A 353 29.09 16.06 31.53
C SER A 353 28.82 15.51 30.13
N GLY A 354 27.57 15.52 29.65
CA GLY A 354 27.17 14.92 28.38
C GLY A 354 27.05 13.40 28.41
N THR A 355 27.02 12.78 29.59
CA THR A 355 26.83 11.33 29.74
C THR A 355 25.34 11.01 29.70
N VAL A 356 24.95 10.04 28.88
CA VAL A 356 23.57 9.53 28.82
C VAL A 356 23.23 8.82 30.13
N ILE A 357 22.22 9.32 30.86
CA ILE A 357 21.75 8.73 32.13
C ILE A 357 20.44 7.96 31.97
N GLN A 358 19.66 8.23 30.92
CA GLN A 358 18.46 7.47 30.55
C GLN A 358 18.29 7.45 29.03
N THR A 359 17.67 6.38 28.52
CA THR A 359 17.32 6.24 27.11
C THR A 359 15.95 5.58 27.00
N VAL A 360 15.09 6.15 26.15
CA VAL A 360 13.81 5.56 25.74
C VAL A 360 13.85 5.38 24.23
N ASN A 361 13.61 4.15 23.78
CA ASN A 361 13.44 3.81 22.37
C ASN A 361 12.01 3.38 22.13
N GLU A 362 11.39 3.90 21.08
CA GLU A 362 10.01 3.54 20.73
C GLU A 362 9.81 3.41 19.23
N VAL A 363 9.15 2.32 18.83
CA VAL A 363 8.66 2.10 17.46
C VAL A 363 7.18 2.46 17.43
N LEU A 364 6.91 3.75 17.26
CA LEU A 364 5.56 4.29 17.14
C LEU A 364 5.60 5.51 16.19
N PRO A 365 5.30 5.33 14.89
CA PRO A 365 5.52 6.34 13.85
C PRO A 365 4.86 7.70 14.12
N GLU A 366 3.72 7.69 14.81
CA GLU A 366 2.93 8.87 15.17
C GLU A 366 3.40 9.57 16.46
N LYS A 367 4.27 8.95 17.28
CA LYS A 367 4.60 9.48 18.60
C LYS A 367 5.52 10.70 18.53
N ARG A 368 5.18 11.74 19.29
CA ARG A 368 5.90 13.03 19.34
C ARG A 368 6.22 13.51 20.76
N LYS A 369 6.12 12.62 21.75
CA LYS A 369 6.29 12.91 23.18
C LYS A 369 6.85 11.71 23.92
N ALA A 370 7.76 11.92 24.87
CA ALA A 370 8.23 10.91 25.82
C ALA A 370 8.19 11.48 27.25
N THR A 371 7.85 10.63 28.23
CA THR A 371 7.94 10.94 29.65
C THR A 371 8.94 9.96 30.27
N ILE A 372 10.01 10.47 30.84
CA ILE A 372 11.16 9.68 31.30
C ILE A 372 11.36 9.93 32.79
N THR A 373 11.08 8.91 33.62
CA THR A 373 11.34 8.97 35.06
C THR A 373 12.85 8.92 35.31
N THR A 374 13.39 9.97 35.93
CA THR A 374 14.82 10.08 36.22
C THR A 374 15.11 11.15 37.27
N THR A 375 16.28 11.04 37.91
CA THR A 375 16.80 12.08 38.80
C THR A 375 17.86 12.86 38.04
N LEU A 376 17.70 14.18 37.99
CA LEU A 376 18.69 15.06 37.40
C LEU A 376 19.73 15.45 38.46
N GLY A 377 21.00 15.34 38.10
CA GLY A 377 22.10 15.85 38.92
C GLY A 377 22.20 17.38 38.82
N ALA A 378 23.09 17.96 39.63
CA ALA A 378 23.41 19.38 39.54
C ALA A 378 23.97 19.75 38.15
N GLY A 379 23.75 21.01 37.74
CA GLY A 379 24.22 21.54 36.46
C GLY A 379 23.19 21.46 35.33
N ILE A 380 23.63 21.78 34.11
CA ILE A 380 22.77 21.83 32.93
C ILE A 380 22.62 20.42 32.36
N ASN A 381 21.45 19.81 32.59
CA ASN A 381 21.10 18.53 31.97
C ASN A 381 20.42 18.80 30.61
N THR A 382 20.56 17.88 29.66
CA THR A 382 20.00 18.02 28.31
C THR A 382 19.17 16.82 27.90
N ALA A 383 18.22 17.03 26.99
CA ALA A 383 17.49 15.99 26.31
C ALA A 383 17.91 15.96 24.85
N ARG A 384 18.14 14.76 24.30
CA ARG A 384 18.51 14.55 22.89
C ARG A 384 17.48 13.65 22.21
N VAL A 385 16.97 14.09 21.07
CA VAL A 385 16.03 13.31 20.25
C VAL A 385 16.70 12.97 18.92
N THR A 386 16.66 11.68 18.58
CA THR A 386 17.01 11.15 17.25
C THR A 386 15.83 10.35 16.74
N ILE A 387 15.49 10.47 15.45
CA ILE A 387 14.47 9.63 14.83
C ILE A 387 15.09 8.74 13.76
N THR A 388 14.48 7.58 13.55
CA THR A 388 14.69 6.77 12.34
C THR A 388 13.42 6.87 11.51
N ASP A 389 13.54 7.14 10.22
CA ASP A 389 12.42 7.23 9.30
C ASP A 389 11.98 5.85 8.76
N ILE A 390 10.84 5.81 8.04
CA ILE A 390 10.26 4.57 7.48
C ILE A 390 11.17 3.85 6.46
N PHE A 391 12.19 4.54 5.96
CA PHE A 391 13.18 4.04 5.02
C PHE A 391 14.51 3.69 5.70
N ASN A 392 14.54 3.68 7.04
CA ASN A 392 15.72 3.43 7.87
C ASN A 392 16.79 4.54 7.81
N GLY A 393 16.47 5.73 7.31
CA GLY A 393 17.31 6.91 7.45
C GLY A 393 17.30 7.41 8.90
N VAL A 394 18.48 7.75 9.44
CA VAL A 394 18.62 8.25 10.81
C VAL A 394 18.84 9.76 10.78
N SER A 395 18.02 10.51 11.52
CA SER A 395 18.14 11.96 11.58
C SER A 395 19.42 12.41 12.30
N ALA A 396 19.85 13.64 12.03
CA ALA A 396 20.73 14.33 12.97
C ALA A 396 20.04 14.43 14.35
N PRO A 397 20.78 14.25 15.46
CA PRO A 397 20.22 14.43 16.79
C PRO A 397 19.94 15.91 17.08
N VAL A 398 18.85 16.19 17.77
CA VAL A 398 18.53 17.53 18.29
C VAL A 398 18.60 17.51 19.81
N THR A 399 19.45 18.37 20.38
CA THR A 399 19.69 18.46 21.82
C THR A 399 19.19 19.80 22.35
N VAL A 400 18.48 19.77 23.48
CA VAL A 400 18.01 20.98 24.18
C VAL A 400 18.27 20.88 25.68
N ASN A 401 18.44 22.03 26.33
CA ASN A 401 18.49 22.10 27.79
C ASN A 401 17.14 21.68 28.38
N ILE A 402 17.19 20.93 29.47
CA ILE A 402 16.00 20.58 30.25
C ILE A 402 15.67 21.78 31.14
N GLN A 403 14.44 22.28 31.03
CA GLN A 403 13.92 23.37 31.86
C GLN A 403 13.37 22.88 33.18
#